data_AF-A0A9D4AIR2-F1
#
_entry.id   AF-A0A9D4AIR2-F1
#
_cell.length_a   1.000
_cell.length_b   1.000
_cell.length_c   1.000
_cell.angle_alpha   90.00
_cell.angle_beta   90.00
_cell.angle_gamma   90.00
#
_symmetry.space_group_name_H-M   'P 1'
#
loop_
_entity.id
_entity.type
_entity.pdbx_description
1 polymer ?
#
loop_
_entity_poly.entity_id
_entity_poly.type
_entity_poly.pdbx_seq_one_letter_code
_entity_poly.pdbx_strand_id
1 'polypeptide(L)'
;MRYEISKDRFHEMLAVLHSINEEGADYLCNIPFEQWTQVYNGGLRYGHMTSNLAECINSVLKGTRHLPITSFVREAYFYLAALFSKLAASYKGQM
;
A
#
# COMPACT_ATOMS: atom_id res chain seq x y z
N MET A 1 4.36 -16.83 0.68
CA MET A 1 3.04 -16.19 0.69
C MET A 1 2.85 -15.49 -0.66
N ARG A 2 2.15 -16.14 -1.61
CA ARG A 2 1.96 -15.63 -2.98
C ARG A 2 0.67 -14.81 -3.01
N TYR A 3 0.79 -13.49 -2.97
CA TYR A 3 -0.34 -12.56 -2.98
C TYR A 3 -0.83 -12.20 -4.40
N GLU A 4 -0.38 -12.94 -5.41
CA GLU A 4 -0.76 -12.69 -6.80
C GLU A 4 -1.80 -13.73 -7.20
N ILE A 5 -3.03 -13.28 -7.42
CA ILE A 5 -4.04 -14.08 -8.12
C ILE A 5 -3.49 -14.27 -9.54
N SER A 6 -3.40 -15.51 -10.02
CA SER A 6 -2.96 -15.78 -11.39
C SER A 6 -3.89 -15.06 -12.36
N LYS A 7 -3.36 -14.59 -13.50
CA LYS A 7 -4.16 -13.93 -14.54
C LYS A 7 -5.39 -14.77 -14.90
N ASP A 8 -5.24 -16.08 -15.00
CA ASP A 8 -6.34 -16.99 -15.32
C ASP A 8 -7.47 -16.92 -14.29
N ARG A 9 -7.12 -16.98 -13.00
CA ARG A 9 -8.10 -16.89 -11.90
C ARG A 9 -8.79 -15.53 -11.82
N PHE A 10 -8.10 -14.45 -12.20
CA PHE A 10 -8.71 -13.12 -12.29
C PHE A 10 -9.79 -13.07 -13.38
N HIS A 11 -9.51 -13.60 -14.57
CA HIS A 11 -10.49 -13.66 -15.66
C HIS A 11 -11.68 -14.56 -15.33
N GLU A 12 -11.46 -15.69 -14.65
CA GLU A 12 -12.54 -16.55 -14.14
C GLU A 12 -13.47 -15.78 -13.19
N MET A 13 -12.90 -15.02 -12.25
CA MET A 13 -13.69 -14.20 -11.31
C MET A 13 -14.44 -13.08 -12.02
N LEU A 14 -13.84 -12.46 -13.04
CA LEU A 14 -14.50 -11.42 -13.84
C LEU A 14 -15.68 -11.98 -14.64
N ALA A 15 -15.55 -13.19 -15.20
CA ALA A 15 -16.64 -13.88 -15.88
C ALA A 15 -17.81 -14.20 -14.92
N VAL A 16 -17.51 -14.61 -13.68
CA VAL A 16 -18.54 -14.78 -12.65
C VAL A 16 -19.22 -13.46 -12.32
N LEU A 17 -18.48 -12.37 -12.16
CA LEU A 17 -19.05 -11.05 -11.88
C LEU A 17 -20.00 -10.60 -12.99
N HIS A 18 -19.59 -10.78 -14.26
CA HIS A 18 -20.42 -10.46 -15.42
C HIS A 18 -21.71 -11.28 -15.45
N SER A 19 -21.69 -12.53 -15.00
CA SER A 19 -22.92 -13.35 -14.91
C SER A 19 -23.90 -12.88 -13.84
N ILE A 20 -23.43 -12.12 -12.84
CA ILE A 20 -24.24 -11.62 -11.72
C ILE A 20 -24.72 -10.18 -12.00
N ASN A 21 -23.86 -9.36 -12.58
CA ASN A 21 -24.13 -7.97 -12.90
C ASN A 21 -23.35 -7.54 -14.15
N GLU A 22 -24.02 -7.61 -15.29
CA GLU A 22 -23.47 -7.24 -16.59
C GLU A 22 -23.06 -5.76 -16.64
N GLU A 23 -23.95 -4.85 -16.26
CA GLU A 23 -23.67 -3.40 -16.28
C GLU A 23 -22.49 -3.02 -15.37
N GLY A 24 -22.41 -3.62 -14.19
CA GLY A 24 -21.29 -3.43 -13.27
C GLY A 24 -19.98 -4.00 -13.79
N ALA A 25 -20.01 -5.17 -14.45
CA ALA A 25 -18.84 -5.76 -15.07
C ALA A 25 -18.35 -4.92 -16.25
N ASP A 26 -19.25 -4.43 -17.10
CA ASP A 26 -18.94 -3.55 -18.22
C ASP A 26 -18.36 -2.22 -17.76
N TYR A 27 -18.97 -1.60 -16.72
CA TYR A 27 -18.43 -0.40 -16.10
C TYR A 27 -16.98 -0.60 -15.66
N LEU A 28 -16.70 -1.73 -14.98
CA LEU A 28 -15.34 -2.03 -14.57
C LEU A 28 -14.45 -2.26 -15.80
N CYS A 29 -14.87 -3.05 -16.80
CA CYS A 29 -14.15 -3.29 -18.07
C CYS A 29 -13.72 -2.01 -18.81
N ASN A 30 -14.43 -0.90 -18.59
CA ASN A 30 -14.07 0.41 -19.14
C ASN A 30 -12.94 1.14 -18.39
N ILE A 31 -12.62 0.73 -17.16
CA ILE A 31 -11.48 1.23 -16.40
C ILE A 31 -10.22 0.49 -16.87
N PRO A 32 -9.07 1.15 -17.10
CA PRO A 32 -7.83 0.47 -17.44
C PRO A 32 -7.44 -0.56 -16.37
N PHE A 33 -7.11 -1.79 -16.77
CA PHE A 33 -6.82 -2.90 -15.84
C PHE A 33 -5.69 -2.62 -14.86
N GLU A 34 -4.74 -1.76 -15.22
CA GLU A 34 -3.66 -1.26 -14.37
C GLU A 34 -4.17 -0.51 -13.13
N GLN A 35 -5.41 -0.01 -13.18
CA GLN A 35 -6.07 0.76 -12.11
C GLN A 35 -6.99 -0.11 -11.24
N TRP A 36 -7.34 -1.32 -11.66
CA TRP A 36 -8.32 -2.15 -10.94
C TRP A 36 -7.76 -2.80 -9.68
N THR A 37 -6.56 -3.39 -9.81
CA THR A 37 -6.02 -4.25 -8.76
C THR A 37 -4.50 -4.19 -8.74
N GLN A 38 -3.93 -4.11 -7.54
CA GLN A 38 -2.49 -4.28 -7.34
C GLN A 38 -1.96 -5.65 -7.82
N VAL A 39 -2.88 -6.59 -8.10
CA VAL A 39 -2.63 -7.93 -8.64
C VAL A 39 -2.17 -7.88 -10.10
N TYR A 40 -2.59 -6.88 -10.88
CA TYR A 40 -2.20 -6.73 -12.28
C TYR A 40 -1.06 -5.71 -12.48
N ASN A 41 -0.29 -5.43 -11.42
CA ASN A 41 0.77 -4.41 -11.46
C ASN A 41 2.17 -5.00 -11.72
N GLY A 42 2.27 -6.19 -12.32
CA GLY A 42 3.55 -6.80 -12.72
C GLY A 42 4.57 -6.97 -11.58
N GLY A 43 4.12 -7.16 -10.34
CA GLY A 43 4.98 -7.29 -9.16
C GLY A 43 5.27 -6.00 -8.39
N LEU A 44 4.76 -4.85 -8.81
CA LEU A 44 4.84 -3.60 -8.03
C LEU A 44 3.85 -3.66 -6.85
N ARG A 45 4.37 -4.15 -5.72
CA ARG A 45 3.65 -4.21 -4.45
C ARG A 45 3.46 -2.81 -3.87
N TYR A 46 2.28 -2.23 -4.09
CA TYR A 46 1.77 -1.18 -3.20
C TYR A 46 1.25 -1.82 -1.88
N GLY A 47 2.09 -2.62 -1.21
CA GLY A 47 1.76 -3.33 0.04
C GLY A 47 1.53 -2.43 1.25
N HIS A 48 1.38 -1.12 1.03
CA HIS A 48 1.28 -0.09 2.06
C HIS A 48 -0.15 0.44 2.27
N MET A 49 -1.13 0.01 1.48
CA MET A 49 -2.54 0.39 1.66
C MET A 49 -3.33 -0.60 2.52
N THR A 50 -2.73 -1.17 3.56
CA THR A 50 -3.53 -1.70 4.67
C THR A 50 -3.83 -0.55 5.62
N SER A 51 -5.10 -0.36 6.02
CA SER A 51 -5.51 0.69 6.96
C SER A 51 -4.61 0.75 8.19
N ASN A 52 -4.05 -0.39 8.59
CA ASN A 52 -3.06 -0.53 9.65
C ASN A 52 -1.91 0.49 9.60
N LEU A 53 -1.40 0.87 8.43
CA LEU A 53 -0.34 1.89 8.35
C LEU A 53 -0.90 3.29 8.69
N ALA A 54 -2.03 3.65 8.08
CA ALA A 54 -2.71 4.90 8.38
C ALA A 54 -3.21 4.95 9.83
N GLU A 55 -3.67 3.84 10.39
CA GLU A 55 -4.10 3.66 11.78
C GLU A 55 -2.93 3.77 12.74
N CYS A 56 -1.79 3.12 12.45
CA CYS A 56 -0.57 3.23 13.23
C CYS A 56 -0.07 4.68 13.27
N ILE A 57 -0.01 5.33 12.10
CA ILE A 57 0.36 6.75 12.00
C ILE A 57 -0.65 7.61 12.76
N ASN A 58 -1.95 7.40 12.58
CA ASN A 58 -2.98 8.14 13.31
C ASN A 58 -2.91 7.96 14.82
N SER A 59 -2.56 6.76 15.30
CA SER A 59 -2.36 6.45 16.72
C SER A 59 -1.16 7.21 17.29
N VAL A 60 -0.01 7.16 16.60
CA VAL A 60 1.20 7.92 16.97
C VAL A 60 0.93 9.43 16.96
N LEU A 61 0.20 9.92 15.95
CA LEU A 61 -0.12 11.34 15.81
C LEU A 61 -1.24 11.83 16.73
N LYS A 62 -2.02 10.93 17.35
CA LYS A 62 -3.17 11.32 18.18
C LYS A 62 -2.77 12.21 19.35
N GLY A 63 -1.62 11.94 19.97
CA GLY A 63 -1.10 12.72 21.08
C GLY A 63 -0.46 14.06 20.69
N THR A 64 -0.04 14.21 19.43
CA THR A 64 0.73 15.38 18.96
C THR A 64 -0.08 16.36 18.13
N ARG A 65 -1.40 16.14 17.95
CA ARG A 65 -2.28 17.02 17.16
C ARG A 65 -2.33 18.48 17.63
N HIS A 66 -1.95 18.75 18.87
CA HIS A 66 -1.90 20.11 19.45
C HIS A 66 -0.58 20.85 19.13
N LEU A 67 0.40 20.16 18.54
CA LEU A 67 1.70 20.74 18.18
C LEU A 67 1.66 21.32 16.75
N PRO A 68 2.47 22.35 16.46
CA PRO A 68 2.65 22.83 15.09
C PRO A 68 3.15 21.71 14.19
N ILE A 69 2.47 21.51 13.05
CA ILE A 69 2.81 20.48 12.05
C ILE A 69 4.26 20.63 11.59
N THR A 70 4.75 21.85 11.45
CA THR A 70 6.11 22.17 11.02
C THR A 70 7.18 21.64 11.97
N SER A 71 7.00 21.82 13.29
CA SER A 71 7.91 21.30 14.30
C SER A 71 7.92 19.77 14.31
N PHE A 72 6.74 19.16 14.21
CA PHE A 72 6.62 17.70 14.16
C PHE A 72 7.30 17.08 12.94
N VAL A 73 7.07 17.65 11.74
CA VAL A 73 7.68 17.17 10.50
C VAL A 73 9.21 17.29 10.55
N ARG A 74 9.72 18.40 11.09
CA ARG A 74 11.17 18.61 11.28
C ARG A 74 11.78 17.54 12.18
N GLU A 75 11.18 17.27 13.33
CA GLU A 75 11.68 16.24 14.27
C GLU A 75 11.59 14.83 13.68
N ALA A 76 10.47 14.49 13.04
CA ALA A 76 10.30 13.20 12.36
C ALA A 76 11.37 12.98 11.27
N TYR A 77 11.68 14.02 10.50
CA TYR A 77 12.72 13.98 9.47
C TYR A 77 14.10 13.64 10.07
N PHE A 78 14.53 14.37 11.11
CA PHE A 78 15.83 14.13 11.74
C PHE A 78 15.90 12.77 12.43
N TYR A 79 14.82 12.36 13.10
CA TYR A 79 14.73 11.04 13.73
C TYR A 79 14.87 9.90 12.71
N LEU A 80 14.12 9.97 11.61
CA LEU A 80 14.18 8.96 10.55
C LEU A 80 15.55 8.93 9.88
N ALA A 81 16.15 10.08 9.57
CA ALA A 81 17.49 10.14 8.99
C ALA A 81 18.54 9.45 9.88
N ALA A 82 18.48 9.67 11.19
CA ALA A 82 19.36 9.00 12.15
C ALA A 82 19.09 7.49 12.25
N LEU A 83 17.81 7.09 12.27
CA LEU A 83 17.40 5.70 12.38
C LEU A 83 17.82 4.88 11.15
N PHE A 84 17.59 5.40 9.94
CA PHE A 84 18.02 4.73 8.71
C PHE A 84 19.55 4.62 8.62
N SER A 85 20.28 5.64 9.06
CA SER A 85 21.74 5.57 9.13
C SER A 85 22.23 4.45 10.06
N LYS A 86 21.59 4.28 11.23
CA LYS A 86 21.88 3.18 12.17
C LYS A 86 21.54 1.81 11.59
N LEU A 87 20.38 1.68 10.95
CA LEU A 87 19.99 0.43 10.28
C LEU A 87 20.97 0.07 9.17
N ALA A 88 21.33 1.02 8.30
CA ALA A 88 22.28 0.78 7.22
C ALA A 88 23.65 0.31 7.74
N ALA A 89 24.13 0.87 8.86
CA ALA A 89 25.36 0.42 9.52
C ALA A 89 25.21 -1.00 10.12
N SER A 90 24.07 -1.30 10.74
CA SER A 90 23.80 -2.63 11.29
C SER A 90 23.72 -3.72 10.22
N TYR A 91 23.15 -3.40 9.05
CA TYR A 91 23.10 -4.34 7.92
C TYR A 91 24.48 -4.62 7.31
N LYS A 92 25.37 -3.61 7.27
CA LYS A 92 26.75 -3.81 6.79
C LYS A 92 27.61 -4.67 7.72
N GLY A 93 27.27 -4.80 9.00
CA GLY A 93 27.96 -5.67 9.96
C GLY A 93 27.48 -7.12 9.98
N GLN A 94 26.47 -7.47 9.18
CA GLN A 94 25.89 -8.82 9.08
C GLN A 94 26.21 -9.55 7.76
N MET A 95 26.96 -8.89 6.87
CA MET A 95 27.60 -9.49 5.68
C MET A 95 29.08 -9.73 5.96
#